data_AF-A0A2N8MAU3-F1
#
_entry.id   AF-A0A2N8MAU3-F1
#
_cell.length_a   1.000
_cell.length_b   1.000
_cell.length_c   1.000
_cell.angle_alpha   90.00
_cell.angle_beta   90.00
_cell.angle_gamma   90.00
#
_symmetry.space_group_name_H-M   'P 1'
#
loop_
_entity.id
_entity.type
_entity.pdbx_description
1 polymer ?
#
loop_
_entity_poly.entity_id
_entity_poly.type
_entity_poly.pdbx_seq_one_letter_code
_entity_poly.pdbx_strand_id
1 'polypeptide(L)'
;MPRLIAALLTFGILIPARAMPLDPSEDKMVFSDQWMLGKRVAAPWTNGTRQQDSLNKSLGHPIRFLRERIDAETPLACAKPKYEFRQLAPRALFHGRLTDPDKQAAALGFDEANIREQKIWTLTTGCGVEFHFVDPYTALFAIDDDYVYKLERDWPPGPRPKDAAEVEACLKLVAENGAARGLHEEEILTEKTGPAGRLASAAATAPFESVSCIGVVANACIQRAGDSNGTRIECYERERAVWDARLNQAYKRLRAESEPDVHGSYQKVQRAWMAYRDARCNHPPIEFKGSMAGPMQAWCLFHLTADQALWFEGRP
;
A
#
# COMPACT_ATOMS: atom_id res chain seq x y z
N MET A 1 -4.88 -62.02 -21.01
CA MET A 1 -3.72 -61.11 -20.84
C MET A 1 -4.18 -59.68 -21.09
N PRO A 2 -4.33 -58.82 -20.07
CA PRO A 2 -4.46 -57.37 -20.29
C PRO A 2 -3.11 -56.68 -20.07
N ARG A 3 -2.78 -55.75 -20.97
CA ARG A 3 -1.52 -54.97 -20.97
C ARG A 3 -1.60 -53.84 -19.95
N LEU A 4 -0.65 -53.78 -19.02
CA LEU A 4 -0.41 -52.63 -18.13
C LEU A 4 0.20 -51.47 -18.93
N ILE A 5 -0.41 -50.29 -18.85
CA ILE A 5 0.16 -49.03 -19.33
C ILE A 5 0.78 -48.33 -18.10
N ALA A 6 2.11 -48.25 -18.05
CA ALA A 6 2.84 -47.51 -17.03
C ALA A 6 2.87 -46.02 -17.41
N ALA A 7 2.21 -45.17 -16.62
CA ALA A 7 2.31 -43.72 -16.75
C ALA A 7 3.55 -43.22 -16.00
N LEU A 8 4.53 -42.69 -16.74
CA LEU A 8 5.68 -41.99 -16.16
C LEU A 8 5.24 -40.62 -15.64
N LEU A 9 5.28 -40.45 -14.31
CA LEU A 9 5.13 -39.16 -13.64
C LEU A 9 6.45 -38.37 -13.74
N THR A 10 6.50 -37.39 -14.64
CA THR A 10 7.55 -36.37 -14.63
C THR A 10 7.25 -35.35 -13.54
N PHE A 11 7.99 -35.41 -12.44
CA PHE A 11 8.01 -34.36 -11.41
C PHE A 11 8.67 -33.11 -11.99
N GLY A 12 7.85 -32.16 -12.45
CA GLY A 12 8.30 -30.81 -12.76
C GLY A 12 8.61 -30.05 -11.46
N ILE A 13 9.87 -29.72 -11.23
CA ILE A 13 10.28 -28.86 -10.12
C ILE A 13 9.71 -27.46 -10.37
N LEU A 14 8.65 -27.11 -9.64
CA LEU A 14 8.10 -25.75 -9.61
C LEU A 14 9.04 -24.84 -8.82
N ILE A 15 9.79 -24.02 -9.54
CA ILE A 15 10.54 -22.90 -8.95
C ILE A 15 9.49 -21.87 -8.50
N PRO A 16 9.45 -21.47 -7.21
CA PRO A 16 8.52 -20.46 -6.76
C PRO A 16 8.85 -19.12 -7.43
N ALA A 17 7.87 -18.56 -8.16
CA ALA A 17 7.98 -17.20 -8.67
C ALA A 17 8.13 -16.24 -7.47
N ARG A 18 9.33 -15.67 -7.31
CA ARG A 18 9.58 -14.53 -6.41
C ARG A 18 8.57 -13.43 -6.76
N ALA A 19 7.86 -12.93 -5.75
CA ALA A 19 7.12 -11.68 -5.89
C ALA A 19 8.11 -10.61 -6.35
N MET A 20 7.86 -10.00 -7.51
CA MET A 20 8.66 -8.86 -7.94
C MET A 20 8.46 -7.74 -6.92
N PRO A 21 9.53 -7.17 -6.35
CA PRO A 21 9.39 -5.99 -5.50
C PRO A 21 8.74 -4.88 -6.33
N LEU A 22 7.70 -4.25 -5.79
CA LEU A 22 7.06 -3.08 -6.38
C LEU A 22 8.13 -2.04 -6.72
N ASP A 23 8.15 -1.61 -7.98
CA ASP A 23 9.02 -0.55 -8.45
C ASP A 23 8.53 0.81 -7.90
N PRO A 24 9.26 1.46 -6.97
CA PRO A 24 8.84 2.74 -6.39
C PRO A 24 8.79 3.89 -7.41
N SER A 25 9.40 3.73 -8.59
CA SER A 25 9.40 4.76 -9.64
C SER A 25 8.12 4.74 -10.50
N GLU A 26 7.43 3.60 -10.56
CA GLU A 26 6.13 3.45 -11.22
C GLU A 26 5.01 4.14 -10.41
N ASP A 27 5.18 4.23 -9.09
CA ASP A 27 4.31 4.98 -8.19
C ASP A 27 4.98 6.29 -7.75
N LYS A 28 4.94 7.27 -8.67
CA LYS A 28 5.45 8.63 -8.44
C LYS A 28 4.79 9.35 -7.25
N MET A 29 3.82 8.75 -6.57
CA MET A 29 3.20 9.27 -5.35
C MET A 29 3.79 8.69 -4.06
N VAL A 30 4.57 7.60 -4.10
CA VAL A 30 5.16 6.95 -2.91
C VAL A 30 6.00 7.90 -2.05
N PHE A 31 6.66 8.87 -2.66
CA PHE A 31 7.47 9.83 -1.91
C PHE A 31 6.68 11.03 -1.40
N SER A 32 5.52 11.38 -1.99
CA SER A 32 4.72 12.54 -1.58
C SER A 32 3.96 12.34 -0.26
N ASP A 33 3.90 11.10 0.22
CA ASP A 33 3.34 10.76 1.53
C ASP A 33 4.20 11.29 2.69
N GLN A 34 3.64 11.28 3.89
CA GLN A 34 4.36 11.61 5.11
C GLN A 34 5.28 10.45 5.50
N TRP A 35 6.58 10.72 5.63
CA TRP A 35 7.58 9.80 6.16
C TRP A 35 7.87 10.16 7.61
N MET A 36 8.17 9.19 8.45
CA MET A 36 8.70 9.42 9.79
C MET A 36 10.21 9.22 9.77
N LEU A 37 10.92 10.16 10.38
CA LEU A 37 12.33 9.96 10.65
C LEU A 37 12.45 8.93 11.78
N GLY A 38 12.69 7.69 11.41
CA GLY A 38 12.67 6.53 12.28
C GLY A 38 13.99 6.33 13.04
N LYS A 39 14.36 5.07 13.28
CA LYS A 39 15.62 4.77 13.97
C LYS A 39 16.84 5.12 13.10
N ARG A 40 18.00 5.23 13.75
CA ARG A 40 19.31 5.33 13.09
C ARG A 40 20.21 4.20 13.53
N VAL A 41 21.20 3.89 12.70
CA VAL A 41 22.26 2.93 12.99
C VAL A 41 23.61 3.59 12.79
N ALA A 42 24.64 3.09 13.49
CA ALA A 42 26.00 3.55 13.26
C ALA A 42 26.37 3.29 11.80
N ALA A 43 26.94 4.30 11.14
CA ALA A 43 27.37 4.18 9.77
C ALA A 43 28.46 3.10 9.65
N PRO A 44 28.34 2.14 8.73
CA PRO A 44 29.27 1.00 8.67
C PRO A 44 30.69 1.39 8.24
N TRP A 45 30.89 2.63 7.78
CA TRP A 45 32.18 3.20 7.39
C TRP A 45 32.85 4.05 8.49
N THR A 46 32.19 4.26 9.64
CA THR A 46 32.79 5.04 10.73
C THR A 46 33.73 4.20 11.60
N ASN A 47 34.75 4.85 12.14
CA ASN A 47 35.64 4.27 13.17
C ASN A 47 35.15 4.58 14.60
N GLY A 48 34.01 5.27 14.76
CA GLY A 48 33.35 5.50 16.06
C GLY A 48 33.96 6.60 16.93
N THR A 49 34.93 7.36 16.43
CA THR A 49 35.68 8.37 17.20
C THR A 49 35.01 9.75 17.29
N ARG A 50 33.99 10.01 16.46
CA ARG A 50 33.13 11.20 16.49
C ARG A 50 31.68 10.71 16.52
N GLN A 51 30.82 11.41 17.24
CA GLN A 51 29.38 11.10 17.30
C GLN A 51 28.61 12.39 17.08
N GLN A 52 28.73 12.95 15.88
CA GLN A 52 27.89 14.06 15.49
C GLN A 52 26.57 13.51 14.98
N ASP A 53 25.51 13.88 15.68
CA ASP A 53 24.15 13.43 15.42
C ASP A 53 23.26 14.64 15.20
N SER A 54 23.28 15.13 13.96
CA SER A 54 22.56 16.35 13.58
C SER A 54 21.04 16.22 13.68
N LEU A 55 20.51 14.99 13.65
CA LEU A 55 19.07 14.72 13.57
C LEU A 55 18.47 14.08 14.82
N ASN A 56 19.23 13.92 15.91
CA ASN A 56 18.74 13.29 17.15
C ASN A 56 17.38 13.82 17.61
N LYS A 57 17.24 15.15 17.56
CA LYS A 57 16.06 15.87 18.03
C LYS A 57 14.86 15.70 17.10
N SER A 58 15.14 15.38 15.84
CA SER A 58 14.14 15.20 14.79
C SER A 58 13.71 13.73 14.66
N LEU A 59 14.35 12.79 15.36
CA LEU A 59 13.87 11.40 15.42
C LEU A 59 12.41 11.38 15.91
N GLY A 60 11.58 10.56 15.27
CA GLY A 60 10.14 10.49 15.50
C GLY A 60 9.34 11.68 14.95
N HIS A 61 9.96 12.62 14.23
CA HIS A 61 9.25 13.72 13.57
C HIS A 61 8.96 13.39 12.10
N PRO A 62 7.86 13.91 11.54
CA PRO A 62 7.51 13.68 10.15
C PRO A 62 8.38 14.50 9.18
N ILE A 63 8.57 13.94 7.99
CA ILE A 63 9.17 14.54 6.80
C ILE A 63 8.15 14.43 5.66
N ARG A 64 7.89 15.52 4.95
CA ARG A 64 6.97 15.53 3.82
C ARG A 64 7.69 16.04 2.58
N PHE A 65 7.76 15.21 1.54
CA PHE A 65 8.36 15.58 0.27
C PHE A 65 7.28 16.19 -0.63
N LEU A 66 7.11 17.51 -0.56
CA LEU A 66 6.17 18.24 -1.40
C LEU A 66 6.82 18.61 -2.73
N ARG A 67 5.98 18.95 -3.72
CA ARG A 67 6.44 19.34 -5.06
C ARG A 67 7.43 20.51 -5.07
N GLU A 68 7.22 21.50 -4.20
CA GLU A 68 8.01 22.73 -4.18
C GLU A 68 8.95 22.87 -2.97
N ARG A 69 8.87 21.96 -2.00
CA ARG A 69 9.73 21.96 -0.81
C ARG A 69 9.71 20.60 -0.10
N ILE A 70 10.69 20.38 0.78
CA ILE A 70 10.69 19.31 1.76
C ILE A 70 10.39 19.95 3.11
N ASP A 71 9.24 19.60 3.69
CA ASP A 71 8.87 20.01 5.04
C ASP A 71 9.51 19.04 6.02
N ALA A 72 10.63 19.46 6.60
CA ALA A 72 11.41 18.76 7.62
C ALA A 72 12.17 19.78 8.48
N GLU A 73 12.79 19.32 9.56
CA GLU A 73 13.74 20.15 10.31
C GLU A 73 15.09 20.23 9.59
N THR A 74 15.84 21.31 9.83
CA THR A 74 17.23 21.44 9.34
C THR A 74 18.08 20.29 9.87
N PRO A 75 18.96 19.67 9.05
CA PRO A 75 19.35 20.05 7.68
C PRO A 75 18.51 19.43 6.54
N LEU A 76 17.42 18.73 6.82
CA LEU A 76 16.60 18.06 5.79
C LEU A 76 15.61 18.99 5.07
N ALA A 77 15.29 20.13 5.67
CA ALA A 77 14.44 21.14 5.05
C ALA A 77 15.05 21.60 3.70
N CYS A 78 14.26 21.57 2.62
CA CYS A 78 14.75 22.00 1.31
C CYS A 78 13.71 22.81 0.55
N ALA A 79 14.13 23.93 -0.04
CA ALA A 79 13.32 24.71 -0.97
C ALA A 79 13.61 24.29 -2.42
N LYS A 80 12.57 24.11 -3.23
CA LYS A 80 12.63 23.77 -4.67
C LYS A 80 13.46 22.50 -4.97
N PRO A 81 13.11 21.35 -4.35
CA PRO A 81 13.77 20.09 -4.62
C PRO A 81 13.63 19.69 -6.09
N LYS A 82 14.65 19.02 -6.61
CA LYS A 82 14.69 18.39 -7.93
C LYS A 82 14.70 16.88 -7.73
N TYR A 83 13.50 16.30 -7.64
CA TYR A 83 13.35 14.86 -7.45
C TYR A 83 13.71 14.09 -8.71
N GLU A 84 14.63 13.15 -8.58
CA GLU A 84 15.01 12.23 -9.65
C GLU A 84 15.26 10.84 -9.05
N PHE A 85 14.57 9.83 -9.57
CA PHE A 85 14.82 8.43 -9.22
C PHE A 85 15.92 7.85 -10.10
N ARG A 86 16.88 7.19 -9.44
CA ARG A 86 17.99 6.48 -10.08
C ARG A 86 18.08 5.07 -9.55
N GLN A 87 18.61 4.17 -10.37
CA GLN A 87 18.97 2.82 -9.94
C GLN A 87 20.48 2.78 -9.68
N LEU A 88 20.86 2.56 -8.43
CA LEU A 88 22.26 2.48 -8.00
C LEU A 88 22.63 1.04 -7.63
N ALA A 89 23.90 0.70 -7.84
CA ALA A 89 24.49 -0.52 -7.30
C ALA A 89 24.94 -0.27 -5.84
N PRO A 90 25.10 -1.32 -5.01
CA PRO A 90 25.56 -1.18 -3.61
C PRO A 90 26.79 -0.27 -3.43
N ARG A 91 27.79 -0.40 -4.31
CA ARG A 91 29.02 0.42 -4.29
C ARG A 91 28.82 1.93 -4.47
N ALA A 92 27.67 2.35 -4.99
CA ALA A 92 27.36 3.76 -5.23
C ALA A 92 26.51 4.37 -4.10
N LEU A 93 26.03 3.56 -3.15
CA LEU A 93 25.23 4.04 -2.02
C LEU A 93 26.04 4.98 -1.13
N PHE A 94 25.36 5.95 -0.53
CA PHE A 94 25.95 6.92 0.39
C PHE A 94 27.19 7.59 -0.20
N HIS A 95 27.12 7.98 -1.48
CA HIS A 95 28.22 8.56 -2.25
C HIS A 95 29.51 7.69 -2.26
N GLY A 96 29.38 6.37 -2.20
CA GLY A 96 30.49 5.42 -2.27
C GLY A 96 31.27 5.23 -0.98
N ARG A 97 30.67 5.55 0.18
CA ARG A 97 31.33 5.45 1.49
C ARG A 97 31.45 4.02 2.02
N LEU A 98 30.71 3.06 1.48
CA LEU A 98 30.81 1.66 1.90
C LEU A 98 32.20 1.08 1.58
N THR A 99 32.93 0.62 2.58
CA THR A 99 34.27 0.01 2.45
C THR A 99 34.21 -1.45 2.02
N ASP A 100 33.12 -2.16 2.38
CA ASP A 100 32.76 -3.48 1.87
C ASP A 100 31.30 -3.40 1.38
N PRO A 101 31.06 -2.90 0.15
CA PRO A 101 29.73 -2.53 -0.31
C PRO A 101 28.68 -3.62 -0.23
N ASP A 102 29.03 -4.85 -0.59
CA ASP A 102 28.07 -5.95 -0.64
C ASP A 102 27.67 -6.35 0.79
N LYS A 103 28.65 -6.56 1.67
CA LYS A 103 28.41 -6.96 3.06
C LYS A 103 27.71 -5.87 3.86
N GLN A 104 28.13 -4.62 3.69
CA GLN A 104 27.57 -3.49 4.44
C GLN A 104 26.18 -3.12 3.95
N ALA A 105 25.90 -3.19 2.64
CA ALA A 105 24.55 -3.01 2.13
C ALA A 105 23.61 -4.12 2.65
N ALA A 106 24.03 -5.39 2.61
CA ALA A 106 23.25 -6.48 3.19
C ALA A 106 22.95 -6.23 4.69
N ALA A 107 23.95 -5.81 5.47
CA ALA A 107 23.77 -5.47 6.88
C ALA A 107 22.82 -4.28 7.12
N LEU A 108 22.66 -3.38 6.15
CA LEU A 108 21.70 -2.27 6.18
C LEU A 108 20.29 -2.70 5.73
N GLY A 109 20.07 -3.95 5.34
CA GLY A 109 18.77 -4.53 5.02
C GLY A 109 18.49 -4.75 3.53
N PHE A 110 19.46 -4.47 2.64
CA PHE A 110 19.33 -4.79 1.21
C PHE A 110 19.41 -6.31 0.97
N ASP A 111 18.93 -6.79 -0.18
CA ASP A 111 18.73 -8.22 -0.45
C ASP A 111 20.08 -8.93 -0.67
N GLU A 112 20.59 -9.55 0.39
CA GLU A 112 21.87 -10.27 0.39
C GLU A 112 21.94 -11.33 -0.71
N ALA A 113 20.84 -12.04 -0.99
CA ALA A 113 20.81 -13.11 -1.97
C ALA A 113 21.01 -12.61 -3.41
N ASN A 114 20.71 -11.33 -3.68
CA ASN A 114 20.79 -10.73 -5.01
C ASN A 114 21.70 -9.49 -5.04
N ILE A 115 22.51 -9.24 -4.01
CA ILE A 115 23.14 -7.93 -3.77
C ILE A 115 23.95 -7.39 -4.96
N ARG A 116 24.64 -8.27 -5.70
CA ARG A 116 25.47 -7.89 -6.87
C ARG A 116 24.65 -7.49 -8.10
N GLU A 117 23.43 -7.99 -8.21
CA GLU A 117 22.50 -7.72 -9.32
C GLU A 117 21.40 -6.73 -8.93
N GLN A 118 21.25 -6.46 -7.63
CA GLN A 118 20.23 -5.59 -7.10
C GLN A 118 20.42 -4.15 -7.59
N LYS A 119 19.40 -3.65 -8.26
CA LYS A 119 19.27 -2.23 -8.61
C LYS A 119 18.49 -1.52 -7.52
N ILE A 120 19.19 -0.73 -6.73
CA ILE A 120 18.61 -0.05 -5.57
C ILE A 120 18.04 1.28 -6.02
N TRP A 121 16.73 1.45 -5.86
CA TRP A 121 16.05 2.70 -6.12
C TRP A 121 16.55 3.77 -5.17
N THR A 122 17.02 4.89 -5.73
CA THR A 122 17.55 6.03 -4.98
C THR A 122 16.85 7.29 -5.46
N LEU A 123 16.23 8.00 -4.52
CA LEU A 123 15.66 9.31 -4.74
C LEU A 123 16.72 10.37 -4.44
N THR A 124 17.12 11.10 -5.48
CA THR A 124 17.92 12.30 -5.33
C THR A 124 16.98 13.50 -5.24
N THR A 125 17.28 14.46 -4.37
CA THR A 125 16.42 15.64 -4.14
C THR A 125 16.98 16.92 -4.74
N GLY A 126 18.21 16.91 -5.25
CA GLY A 126 18.94 18.13 -5.63
C GLY A 126 19.38 18.98 -4.43
N CYS A 127 19.08 18.57 -3.20
CA CYS A 127 19.39 19.27 -1.96
C CYS A 127 20.60 18.68 -1.22
N GLY A 128 21.33 17.77 -1.86
CA GLY A 128 22.53 17.13 -1.29
C GLY A 128 22.25 15.88 -0.44
N VAL A 129 21.01 15.41 -0.35
CA VAL A 129 20.66 14.16 0.34
C VAL A 129 20.03 13.17 -0.66
N GLU A 130 20.55 11.95 -0.64
CA GLU A 130 20.06 10.80 -1.39
C GLU A 130 19.33 9.83 -0.45
N PHE A 131 18.16 9.36 -0.87
CA PHE A 131 17.35 8.41 -0.11
C PHE A 131 17.32 7.07 -0.85
N HIS A 132 17.94 6.05 -0.26
CA HIS A 132 18.10 4.72 -0.82
C HIS A 132 17.02 3.77 -0.31
N PHE A 133 16.14 3.30 -1.18
CA PHE A 133 14.99 2.48 -0.81
C PHE A 133 15.40 1.02 -0.62
N VAL A 134 15.25 0.53 0.61
CA VAL A 134 15.39 -0.89 0.94
C VAL A 134 14.17 -1.65 0.44
N ASP A 135 13.00 -1.04 0.63
CA ASP A 135 11.70 -1.49 0.17
C ASP A 135 10.80 -0.24 -0.02
N PRO A 136 9.55 -0.38 -0.50
CA PRO A 136 8.67 0.78 -0.70
C PRO A 136 8.32 1.58 0.56
N TYR A 137 8.63 1.11 1.77
CA TYR A 137 8.26 1.71 3.07
C TYR A 137 9.46 2.14 3.91
N THR A 138 10.65 1.70 3.51
CA THR A 138 11.91 1.99 4.17
C THR A 138 12.88 2.62 3.19
N ALA A 139 13.30 3.84 3.48
CA ALA A 139 14.44 4.47 2.82
C ALA A 139 15.56 4.75 3.82
N LEU A 140 16.79 4.68 3.37
CA LEU A 140 17.98 4.98 4.16
C LEU A 140 18.66 6.21 3.58
N PHE A 141 19.20 7.07 4.44
CA PHE A 141 19.99 8.21 4.01
C PHE A 141 21.07 8.52 5.06
N ALA A 142 22.09 9.25 4.63
CA ALA A 142 23.13 9.77 5.50
C ALA A 142 23.34 11.25 5.21
N ILE A 143 23.55 12.03 6.27
CA ILE A 143 23.92 13.45 6.19
C ILE A 143 25.32 13.65 6.77
N ASP A 144 25.54 13.04 7.93
CA ASP A 144 26.81 13.05 8.64
C ASP A 144 27.62 11.78 8.35
N ASP A 145 28.84 11.74 8.88
CA ASP A 145 29.74 10.60 8.70
C ASP A 145 29.45 9.43 9.65
N ASP A 146 28.68 9.67 10.72
CA ASP A 146 28.58 8.75 11.86
C ASP A 146 27.32 7.86 11.85
N TYR A 147 26.25 8.29 11.17
CA TYR A 147 24.96 7.61 11.21
C TYR A 147 24.31 7.45 9.84
N VAL A 148 23.67 6.29 9.66
CA VAL A 148 22.66 6.07 8.63
C VAL A 148 21.29 6.16 9.31
N TYR A 149 20.46 7.05 8.80
CA TYR A 149 19.11 7.27 9.30
C TYR A 149 18.12 6.49 8.45
N LYS A 150 17.09 5.96 9.11
CA LYS A 150 15.97 5.28 8.46
C LYS A 150 14.81 6.26 8.35
N LEU A 151 14.36 6.51 7.13
CA LEU A 151 13.01 6.98 6.90
C LEU A 151 12.09 5.79 6.86
N GLU A 152 11.15 5.80 7.77
CA GLU A 152 10.10 4.81 7.90
C GLU A 152 8.82 5.58 7.72
N ARG A 153 8.00 5.25 6.74
CA ARG A 153 6.63 5.77 6.81
C ARG A 153 5.87 4.92 7.82
N ASP A 154 5.50 5.53 8.96
CA ASP A 154 4.49 4.98 9.87
C ASP A 154 3.15 5.05 9.17
N TRP A 155 2.94 4.08 8.31
CA TRP A 155 1.69 3.41 8.41
C TRP A 155 2.05 1.93 8.61
N PRO A 156 1.84 1.28 9.78
CA PRO A 156 1.98 -0.17 9.80
C PRO A 156 0.93 -0.63 8.80
N PRO A 157 1.22 -1.28 7.68
CA PRO A 157 0.25 -1.47 6.58
C PRO A 157 -1.22 -1.56 7.07
N GLY A 158 -2.09 -0.60 6.74
CA GLY A 158 -3.44 -0.48 7.34
C GLY A 158 -4.10 0.92 7.43
N PRO A 159 -4.98 1.19 8.40
CA PRO A 159 -5.80 2.42 8.45
C PRO A 159 -5.69 3.32 9.67
N ARG A 160 -5.80 4.65 9.49
CA ARG A 160 -5.85 5.62 10.59
C ARG A 160 -6.90 5.17 11.62
N PRO A 161 -6.62 5.15 12.94
CA PRO A 161 -7.56 4.54 13.89
C PRO A 161 -8.97 5.17 13.84
N LYS A 162 -9.02 6.48 13.59
CA LYS A 162 -10.29 7.20 13.40
C LYS A 162 -11.04 6.78 12.14
N ASP A 163 -10.33 6.56 11.03
CA ASP A 163 -10.94 6.13 9.77
C ASP A 163 -11.40 4.68 9.86
N ALA A 164 -10.59 3.82 10.52
CA ALA A 164 -10.96 2.45 10.83
C ALA A 164 -12.24 2.38 11.66
N ALA A 165 -12.32 3.20 12.72
CA ALA A 165 -13.49 3.27 13.60
C ALA A 165 -14.74 3.77 12.87
N GLU A 166 -14.60 4.65 11.87
CA GLU A 166 -15.72 5.17 11.08
C GLU A 166 -16.31 4.09 10.15
N VAL A 167 -15.46 3.33 9.45
CA VAL A 167 -15.90 2.17 8.66
C VAL A 167 -16.50 1.09 9.56
N GLU A 168 -15.86 0.79 10.69
CA GLU A 168 -16.36 -0.18 11.67
C GLU A 168 -17.72 0.22 12.22
N ALA A 169 -17.93 1.49 12.57
CA ALA A 169 -19.21 1.98 13.05
C ALA A 169 -20.31 1.82 11.99
N CYS A 170 -20.02 2.09 10.72
CA CYS A 170 -20.97 1.86 9.64
C CYS A 170 -21.31 0.37 9.48
N LEU A 171 -20.31 -0.50 9.45
CA LEU A 171 -20.51 -1.95 9.30
C LEU A 171 -21.28 -2.54 10.50
N LYS A 172 -21.02 -2.03 11.71
CA LYS A 172 -21.78 -2.39 12.90
C LYS A 172 -23.25 -1.99 12.77
N LEU A 173 -23.54 -0.79 12.30
CA LEU A 173 -24.91 -0.34 12.05
C LEU A 173 -25.62 -1.23 11.02
N VAL A 174 -24.93 -1.61 9.94
CA VAL A 174 -25.46 -2.56 8.94
C VAL A 174 -25.81 -3.91 9.59
N ALA A 175 -24.92 -4.45 10.44
CA ALA A 175 -25.16 -5.71 11.14
C ALA A 175 -26.34 -5.61 12.15
N GLU A 176 -26.44 -4.51 12.89
CA GLU A 176 -27.55 -4.23 13.81
C GLU A 176 -28.88 -4.14 13.06
N ASN A 177 -28.91 -3.45 11.92
CA ASN A 177 -30.07 -3.38 11.05
C ASN A 177 -30.47 -4.77 10.54
N GLY A 178 -29.49 -5.58 10.11
CA GLY A 178 -29.73 -6.96 9.66
C GLY A 178 -30.33 -7.83 10.77
N ALA A 179 -29.81 -7.73 11.99
CA ALA A 179 -30.35 -8.45 13.15
C ALA A 179 -31.79 -8.02 13.50
N ALA A 180 -32.08 -6.71 13.43
CA ALA A 180 -33.43 -6.19 13.68
C ALA A 180 -34.44 -6.60 12.60
N ARG A 181 -33.98 -6.81 11.36
CA ARG A 181 -34.81 -7.25 10.23
C ARG A 181 -35.26 -8.71 10.35
N GLY A 182 -34.51 -9.56 11.06
CA GLY A 182 -34.81 -10.98 11.23
C GLY A 182 -34.66 -11.80 9.94
N LEU A 183 -35.15 -13.04 9.96
CA LEU A 183 -35.21 -13.89 8.75
C LEU A 183 -36.25 -13.33 7.79
N HIS A 184 -35.81 -12.76 6.67
CA HIS A 184 -36.69 -12.28 5.61
C HIS A 184 -36.64 -13.24 4.42
N GLU A 185 -37.80 -13.49 3.80
CA GLU A 185 -37.90 -14.25 2.55
C GLU A 185 -37.16 -13.51 1.42
N GLU A 186 -36.56 -14.23 0.47
CA GLU A 186 -35.79 -13.65 -0.64
C GLU A 186 -36.63 -12.60 -1.39
N GLU A 187 -36.30 -11.33 -1.19
CA GLU A 187 -37.08 -10.16 -1.62
C GLU A 187 -37.00 -9.90 -3.15
N ILE A 188 -36.32 -10.79 -3.88
CA ILE A 188 -36.12 -10.71 -5.34
C ILE A 188 -37.44 -10.95 -6.09
N LEU A 189 -38.37 -11.72 -5.52
CA LEU A 189 -39.62 -12.11 -6.19
C LEU A 189 -40.81 -11.17 -5.91
N THR A 190 -40.65 -10.17 -5.04
CA THR A 190 -41.71 -9.22 -4.65
C THR A 190 -41.45 -7.77 -5.08
N GLU A 191 -40.32 -7.50 -5.75
CA GLU A 191 -39.95 -6.18 -6.21
C GLU A 191 -40.95 -5.62 -7.24
N LYS A 192 -41.41 -4.38 -7.04
CA LYS A 192 -42.22 -3.69 -8.06
C LYS A 192 -41.38 -3.49 -9.32
N THR A 193 -41.89 -3.91 -10.47
CA THR A 193 -41.19 -3.75 -11.74
C THR A 193 -41.03 -2.28 -12.14
N GLY A 194 -39.95 -1.94 -12.84
CA GLY A 194 -39.69 -0.61 -13.41
C GLY A 194 -38.73 0.26 -12.59
N PRO A 195 -38.28 1.42 -13.11
CA PRO A 195 -37.26 2.25 -12.46
C PRO A 195 -37.62 2.71 -11.04
N ALA A 196 -38.88 3.11 -10.81
CA ALA A 196 -39.33 3.58 -9.50
C ALA A 196 -39.36 2.45 -8.45
N GLY A 197 -39.79 1.26 -8.85
CA GLY A 197 -39.79 0.09 -7.98
C GLY A 197 -38.37 -0.35 -7.61
N ARG A 198 -37.46 -0.35 -8.58
CA ARG A 198 -36.02 -0.61 -8.34
C ARG A 198 -35.36 0.40 -7.41
N LEU A 199 -35.67 1.69 -7.57
CA LEU A 199 -35.16 2.73 -6.67
C LEU A 199 -35.71 2.57 -5.24
N ALA A 200 -36.98 2.23 -5.10
CA ALA A 200 -37.58 1.99 -3.79
C ALA A 200 -36.95 0.76 -3.10
N SER A 201 -36.72 -0.31 -3.85
CA SER A 201 -36.03 -1.52 -3.38
C SER A 201 -34.60 -1.22 -2.94
N ALA A 202 -33.82 -0.51 -3.77
CA ALA A 202 -32.45 -0.10 -3.43
C ALA A 202 -32.41 0.79 -2.17
N ALA A 203 -33.34 1.75 -2.05
CA ALA A 203 -33.43 2.60 -0.87
C ALA A 203 -33.81 1.81 0.39
N ALA A 204 -34.67 0.81 0.26
CA ALA A 204 -35.07 -0.06 1.36
C ALA A 204 -33.95 -1.02 1.79
N THR A 205 -33.12 -1.48 0.85
CA THR A 205 -32.07 -2.47 1.11
C THR A 205 -30.75 -1.86 1.56
N ALA A 206 -30.41 -0.64 1.12
CA ALA A 206 -29.15 0.02 1.44
C ALA A 206 -28.74 -0.02 2.93
N PRO A 207 -29.63 0.16 3.92
CA PRO A 207 -29.28 0.07 5.34
C PRO A 207 -28.77 -1.29 5.81
N PHE A 208 -28.96 -2.35 5.02
CA PHE A 208 -28.61 -3.74 5.33
C PHE A 208 -27.43 -4.26 4.48
N GLU A 209 -26.95 -3.45 3.54
CA GLU A 209 -25.91 -3.83 2.59
C GLU A 209 -24.56 -3.24 3.01
N SER A 210 -23.57 -4.09 3.29
CA SER A 210 -22.23 -3.63 3.71
C SER A 210 -21.54 -2.76 2.66
N VAL A 211 -21.88 -2.94 1.37
CA VAL A 211 -21.41 -2.08 0.27
C VAL A 211 -21.83 -0.62 0.43
N SER A 212 -22.88 -0.33 1.21
CA SER A 212 -23.31 1.04 1.53
C SER A 212 -22.33 1.78 2.45
N CYS A 213 -21.40 1.07 3.09
CA CYS A 213 -20.33 1.68 3.89
C CYS A 213 -19.13 2.15 3.05
N ILE A 214 -19.08 1.80 1.76
CA ILE A 214 -18.03 2.26 0.85
C ILE A 214 -18.21 3.76 0.58
N GLY A 215 -17.18 4.53 0.88
CA GLY A 215 -17.14 5.98 0.78
C GLY A 215 -17.43 6.71 2.10
N VAL A 216 -17.68 6.03 3.22
CA VAL A 216 -18.05 6.69 4.48
C VAL A 216 -16.96 7.65 4.97
N VAL A 217 -15.69 7.24 4.86
CA VAL A 217 -14.53 8.06 5.25
C VAL A 217 -14.23 9.08 4.16
N ALA A 218 -14.19 8.65 2.90
CA ALA A 218 -13.79 9.48 1.77
C ALA A 218 -14.78 10.64 1.54
N ASN A 219 -16.09 10.37 1.55
CA ASN A 219 -17.10 11.40 1.34
C ASN A 219 -17.10 12.42 2.48
N ALA A 220 -17.06 11.96 3.73
CA ALA A 220 -16.97 12.86 4.89
C ALA A 220 -15.68 13.69 4.89
N CYS A 221 -14.57 13.10 4.44
CA CYS A 221 -13.29 13.79 4.26
C CYS A 221 -13.40 14.91 3.21
N ILE A 222 -13.93 14.62 2.02
CA ILE A 222 -14.08 15.59 0.92
C ILE A 222 -15.00 16.74 1.33
N GLN A 223 -16.13 16.42 1.97
CA GLN A 223 -17.09 17.43 2.45
C GLN A 223 -16.47 18.43 3.42
N ARG A 224 -15.53 17.98 4.27
CA ARG A 224 -14.87 18.84 5.27
C ARG A 224 -13.68 19.61 4.71
N ALA A 225 -12.88 18.99 3.84
CA ALA A 225 -11.62 19.53 3.35
C ALA A 225 -11.76 20.32 2.03
N GLY A 226 -12.94 20.29 1.40
CA GLY A 226 -13.22 20.97 0.13
C GLY A 226 -12.89 20.10 -1.08
N ASP A 227 -13.63 20.31 -2.17
CA ASP A 227 -13.64 19.41 -3.32
C ASP A 227 -12.56 19.75 -4.36
N SER A 228 -11.30 19.52 -4.00
CA SER A 228 -10.18 19.61 -4.94
C SER A 228 -9.71 18.22 -5.39
N ASN A 229 -9.03 18.14 -6.54
CA ASN A 229 -8.48 16.87 -7.03
C ASN A 229 -7.44 16.28 -6.05
N GLY A 230 -6.62 17.12 -5.42
CA GLY A 230 -5.69 16.68 -4.37
C GLY A 230 -6.44 16.11 -3.17
N THR A 231 -7.47 16.81 -2.70
CA THR A 231 -8.32 16.37 -1.58
C THR A 231 -8.98 15.03 -1.89
N ARG A 232 -9.54 14.86 -3.10
CA ARG A 232 -10.17 13.58 -3.52
C ARG A 232 -9.19 12.42 -3.40
N ILE A 233 -7.99 12.57 -3.95
CA ILE A 233 -6.93 11.55 -3.86
C ILE A 233 -6.65 11.20 -2.40
N GLU A 234 -6.35 12.20 -1.56
CA GLU A 234 -6.03 11.99 -0.14
C GLU A 234 -7.16 11.28 0.61
N CYS A 235 -8.41 11.67 0.37
CA CYS A 235 -9.58 11.10 1.02
C CYS A 235 -9.86 9.65 0.57
N TYR A 236 -9.68 9.35 -0.72
CA TYR A 236 -9.84 7.99 -1.25
C TYR A 236 -8.74 7.05 -0.74
N GLU A 237 -7.49 7.49 -0.69
CA GLU A 237 -6.38 6.67 -0.18
C GLU A 237 -6.54 6.37 1.33
N ARG A 238 -7.04 7.32 2.12
CA ARG A 238 -7.36 7.08 3.54
C ARG A 238 -8.34 5.94 3.72
N GLU A 239 -9.42 5.94 2.95
CA GLU A 239 -10.44 4.89 3.07
C GLU A 239 -9.95 3.56 2.47
N ARG A 240 -9.22 3.60 1.35
CA ARG A 240 -8.57 2.42 0.77
C ARG A 240 -7.72 1.71 1.80
N ALA A 241 -6.98 2.46 2.61
CA ALA A 241 -6.11 1.90 3.65
C ALA A 241 -6.90 1.11 4.71
N VAL A 242 -8.16 1.51 4.99
CA VAL A 242 -9.09 0.76 5.85
C VAL A 242 -9.48 -0.55 5.21
N TRP A 243 -9.94 -0.48 3.96
CA TRP A 243 -10.38 -1.65 3.23
C TRP A 243 -9.24 -2.64 2.95
N ASP A 244 -8.02 -2.16 2.70
CA ASP A 244 -6.84 -3.02 2.48
C ASP A 244 -6.45 -3.78 3.75
N ALA A 245 -6.48 -3.13 4.91
CA ALA A 245 -6.21 -3.81 6.19
C ALA A 245 -7.23 -4.91 6.46
N ARG A 246 -8.51 -4.60 6.23
CA ARG A 246 -9.64 -5.51 6.37
C ARG A 246 -9.54 -6.70 5.40
N LEU A 247 -9.26 -6.43 4.13
CA LEU A 247 -9.01 -7.43 3.09
C LEU A 247 -7.88 -8.39 3.50
N ASN A 248 -6.74 -7.84 3.92
CA ASN A 248 -5.59 -8.64 4.32
C ASN A 248 -5.86 -9.47 5.58
N GLN A 249 -6.63 -8.95 6.53
CA GLN A 249 -7.06 -9.69 7.72
C GLN A 249 -8.00 -10.85 7.34
N ALA A 250 -9.03 -10.59 6.52
CA ALA A 250 -9.97 -11.60 6.08
C ALA A 250 -9.30 -12.69 5.23
N TYR A 251 -8.40 -12.30 4.31
CA TYR A 251 -7.60 -13.22 3.53
C TYR A 251 -6.73 -14.13 4.42
N LYS A 252 -6.03 -13.56 5.42
CA LYS A 252 -5.21 -14.33 6.36
C LYS A 252 -6.05 -15.31 7.18
N ARG A 253 -7.22 -14.87 7.69
CA ARG A 253 -8.18 -15.70 8.42
C ARG A 253 -8.58 -16.92 7.59
N LEU A 254 -9.12 -16.69 6.40
CA LEU A 254 -9.60 -17.75 5.52
C LEU A 254 -8.48 -18.69 5.08
N ARG A 255 -7.28 -18.18 4.84
CA ARG A 255 -6.11 -18.99 4.51
C ARG A 255 -5.64 -19.88 5.66
N ALA A 256 -5.85 -19.47 6.91
CA ALA A 256 -5.49 -20.23 8.11
C ALA A 256 -6.57 -21.25 8.51
N GLU A 257 -7.84 -20.94 8.23
CA GLU A 257 -9.01 -21.76 8.61
C GLU A 257 -9.43 -22.78 7.54
N SER A 258 -8.87 -22.69 6.32
CA SER A 258 -9.29 -23.53 5.19
C SER A 258 -8.37 -24.74 4.91
N GLU A 259 -8.98 -25.79 4.35
CA GLU A 259 -8.30 -26.96 3.82
C GLU A 259 -7.33 -26.61 2.67
N PRO A 260 -6.28 -27.42 2.40
CA PRO A 260 -5.23 -27.07 1.45
C PRO A 260 -5.68 -26.72 0.02
N ASP A 261 -6.72 -27.39 -0.48
CA ASP A 261 -7.30 -27.13 -1.80
C ASP A 261 -8.06 -25.78 -1.86
N VAL A 262 -8.82 -25.47 -0.80
CA VAL A 262 -9.51 -24.18 -0.64
C VAL A 262 -8.51 -23.03 -0.45
N HIS A 263 -7.45 -23.26 0.33
CA HIS A 263 -6.35 -22.33 0.55
C HIS A 263 -5.67 -21.90 -0.77
N GLY A 264 -5.45 -22.86 -1.68
CA GLY A 264 -4.91 -22.60 -3.01
C GLY A 264 -5.87 -21.80 -3.89
N SER A 265 -7.18 -22.07 -3.78
CA SER A 265 -8.23 -21.34 -4.50
C SER A 265 -8.28 -19.86 -4.10
N TYR A 266 -8.27 -19.52 -2.80
CA TYR A 266 -8.28 -18.13 -2.33
C TYR A 266 -7.06 -17.33 -2.81
N GLN A 267 -5.88 -17.96 -2.86
CA GLN A 267 -4.68 -17.32 -3.40
C GLN A 267 -4.80 -17.03 -4.89
N LYS A 268 -5.40 -17.95 -5.65
CA LYS A 268 -5.65 -17.75 -7.08
C LYS A 268 -6.63 -16.60 -7.31
N VAL A 269 -7.73 -16.56 -6.56
CA VAL A 269 -8.71 -15.46 -6.59
C VAL A 269 -8.02 -14.13 -6.29
N GLN A 270 -7.23 -14.06 -5.22
CA GLN A 270 -6.59 -12.82 -4.81
C GLN A 270 -5.57 -12.32 -5.84
N ARG A 271 -4.76 -13.21 -6.42
CA ARG A 271 -3.80 -12.84 -7.48
C ARG A 271 -4.48 -12.33 -8.74
N ALA A 272 -5.53 -13.02 -9.19
CA ALA A 272 -6.30 -12.60 -10.36
C ALA A 272 -6.96 -11.23 -10.13
N TRP A 273 -7.52 -11.02 -8.94
CA TRP A 273 -8.10 -9.74 -8.56
C TRP A 273 -7.07 -8.60 -8.55
N MET A 274 -5.88 -8.78 -7.96
CA MET A 274 -4.84 -7.76 -7.95
C MET A 274 -4.45 -7.35 -9.37
N ALA A 275 -4.25 -8.33 -10.27
CA ALA A 275 -3.95 -8.06 -11.67
C ALA A 275 -5.07 -7.26 -12.37
N TYR A 276 -6.34 -7.62 -12.12
CA TYR A 276 -7.49 -6.89 -12.64
C TYR A 276 -7.57 -5.46 -12.09
N ARG A 277 -7.43 -5.29 -10.77
CA ARG A 277 -7.43 -3.99 -10.10
C ARG A 277 -6.36 -3.08 -10.68
N ASP A 278 -5.13 -3.56 -10.78
CA ASP A 278 -4.01 -2.75 -11.24
C ASP A 278 -4.17 -2.38 -12.72
N ALA A 279 -4.58 -3.33 -13.56
CA ALA A 279 -4.87 -3.06 -14.98
C ALA A 279 -6.01 -2.04 -15.16
N ARG A 280 -7.11 -2.18 -14.40
CA ARG A 280 -8.27 -1.29 -14.49
C ARG A 280 -7.96 0.09 -13.94
N CYS A 281 -7.32 0.18 -12.78
CA CYS A 281 -7.10 1.46 -12.10
C CYS A 281 -5.91 2.25 -12.65
N ASN A 282 -5.00 1.62 -13.40
CA ASN A 282 -3.96 2.34 -14.16
C ASN A 282 -4.44 2.81 -15.53
N HIS A 283 -5.65 2.46 -15.96
CA HIS A 283 -6.22 2.93 -17.23
C HIS A 283 -6.54 4.43 -17.26
N PRO A 284 -7.19 5.03 -16.23
CA PRO A 284 -7.54 6.45 -16.25
C PRO A 284 -6.39 7.42 -16.57
N PRO A 285 -5.17 7.30 -16.00
CA PRO A 285 -4.07 8.20 -16.36
C PRO A 285 -3.54 7.99 -17.79
N ILE A 286 -3.81 6.86 -18.42
CA ILE A 286 -3.45 6.59 -19.82
C ILE A 286 -4.50 7.21 -20.77
N GLU A 287 -5.78 7.04 -20.44
CA GLU A 287 -6.91 7.52 -21.24
C GLU A 287 -7.11 9.03 -21.10
N PHE A 288 -7.03 9.55 -19.87
CA PHE A 288 -7.34 10.94 -19.55
C PHE A 288 -6.07 11.77 -19.32
N LYS A 289 -5.89 12.84 -20.10
CA LYS A 289 -4.74 13.76 -20.01
C LYS A 289 -4.95 14.95 -19.05
N GLY A 290 -6.01 14.92 -18.24
CA GLY A 290 -6.40 16.01 -17.35
C GLY A 290 -6.05 15.76 -15.87
N SER A 291 -6.17 16.79 -15.03
CA SER A 291 -5.93 16.71 -13.59
C SER A 291 -6.90 15.77 -12.84
N MET A 292 -7.94 15.27 -13.51
CA MET A 292 -8.91 14.30 -12.98
C MET A 292 -8.42 12.84 -13.01
N ALA A 293 -7.34 12.54 -13.75
CA ALA A 293 -6.80 11.18 -13.83
C ALA A 293 -6.44 10.59 -12.46
N GLY A 294 -5.76 11.38 -11.62
CA GLY A 294 -5.37 10.96 -10.27
C GLY A 294 -6.56 10.61 -9.37
N PRO A 295 -7.56 11.51 -9.20
CA PRO A 295 -8.78 11.18 -8.47
C PRO A 295 -9.52 9.95 -9.00
N MET A 296 -9.55 9.73 -10.33
CA MET A 296 -10.21 8.57 -10.93
C MET A 296 -9.48 7.26 -10.62
N GLN A 297 -8.15 7.26 -10.69
CA GLN A 297 -7.33 6.12 -10.28
C GLN A 297 -7.51 5.82 -8.79
N ALA A 298 -7.38 6.82 -7.92
CA ALA A 298 -7.57 6.66 -6.49
C ALA A 298 -9.00 6.16 -6.15
N TRP A 299 -10.02 6.69 -6.83
CA TRP A 299 -11.41 6.23 -6.69
C TRP A 299 -11.55 4.73 -7.03
N CYS A 300 -11.00 4.32 -8.17
CA CYS A 300 -10.99 2.92 -8.60
C CYS A 300 -10.31 2.01 -7.58
N LEU A 301 -9.15 2.42 -7.06
CA LEU A 301 -8.35 1.64 -6.13
C LEU A 301 -9.09 1.41 -4.80
N PHE A 302 -9.66 2.45 -4.19
CA PHE A 302 -10.38 2.26 -2.92
C PHE A 302 -11.65 1.44 -3.10
N HIS A 303 -12.43 1.70 -4.16
CA HIS A 303 -13.72 1.04 -4.37
C HIS A 303 -13.55 -0.47 -4.62
N LEU A 304 -12.62 -0.85 -5.51
CA LEU A 304 -12.33 -2.26 -5.78
C LEU A 304 -11.70 -2.98 -4.58
N THR A 305 -10.94 -2.28 -3.75
CA THR A 305 -10.38 -2.84 -2.52
C THR A 305 -11.47 -3.09 -1.49
N ALA A 306 -12.43 -2.18 -1.36
CA ALA A 306 -13.58 -2.33 -0.49
C ALA A 306 -14.48 -3.50 -0.90
N ASP A 307 -14.83 -3.57 -2.19
CA ASP A 307 -15.62 -4.68 -2.74
C ASP A 307 -14.97 -6.04 -2.45
N GLN A 308 -13.66 -6.14 -2.67
CA GLN A 308 -12.91 -7.36 -2.42
C GLN A 308 -12.83 -7.70 -0.92
N ALA A 309 -12.63 -6.70 -0.06
CA ALA A 309 -12.62 -6.88 1.38
C ALA A 309 -13.95 -7.48 1.86
N LEU A 310 -15.07 -6.89 1.46
CA LEU A 310 -16.41 -7.38 1.80
C LEU A 310 -16.67 -8.78 1.23
N TRP A 311 -16.19 -9.07 0.01
CA TRP A 311 -16.32 -10.40 -0.58
C TRP A 311 -15.61 -11.50 0.22
N PHE A 312 -14.42 -11.22 0.76
CA PHE A 312 -13.71 -12.15 1.65
C PHE A 312 -14.33 -12.21 3.04
N GLU A 313 -14.74 -11.08 3.62
CA GLU A 313 -15.38 -11.05 4.93
C GLU A 313 -16.69 -11.85 4.98
N GLY A 314 -17.44 -11.87 3.88
CA GLY A 314 -18.66 -12.69 3.74
C GLY A 314 -18.43 -14.19 3.51
N ARG A 315 -17.20 -14.69 3.57
CA ARG A 315 -16.90 -16.14 3.44
C ARG A 315 -16.89 -16.81 4.82
N PRO A 316 -17.39 -18.06 4.91
CA PRO A 316 -17.40 -18.84 6.16
C PRO A 316 -15.99 -19.00 6.72
#